data_AF-A0A9P1GYQ0-F1
#
_entry.id   AF-A0A9P1GYQ0-F1
#
_cell.length_a   1.000
_cell.length_b   1.000
_cell.length_c   1.000
_cell.angle_alpha   90.00
_cell.angle_beta   90.00
_cell.angle_gamma   90.00
#
_symmetry.space_group_name_H-M   'P 1'
#
loop_
_entity.id
_entity.type
_entity.pdbx_description
1 polymer ?
#
loop_
_entity_poly.entity_id
_entity_poly.type
_entity_poly.pdbx_seq_one_letter_code
_entity_poly.pdbx_strand_id
1 'polypeptide(L)'
;MHAYQAVFNIWDTSHHVKSPNEVDLAKGSHCLQRLRSTADSACLNGTEGRSPLYAAALLMVGQVLLVYHMFTTCTSAHAIIQHVLLQAEEAYPALLAQPALDPITITPVIIDTVECLVRRECPIIHVKQADRFIVDRSIGLCWTLLPLLQQLCITSHESKMKTMCTALEPQSNGSVNDAFTDIERKIKDWEPLAPPSFFSDFTPLEASAMLLQARVYRTAALLIIHRLRNPLGVNDEKARWYADLIHAELASFIAATSSAHLSAFSSNLQYGEDLQRFIDNAWAASADGFKGTWFDLVDKNFTIPVMI
;
A
#
# COMPACT_ATOMS: atom_id res chain seq x y z
N MET A 1 -15.16 3.38 20.44
CA MET A 1 -16.41 4.06 20.05
C MET A 1 -16.19 5.54 19.67
N HIS A 2 -15.50 6.34 20.49
CA HIS A 2 -15.22 7.75 20.19
C HIS A 2 -14.37 8.01 18.93
N ALA A 3 -13.39 7.15 18.61
CA ALA A 3 -12.59 7.30 17.39
C ALA A 3 -13.42 7.04 16.11
N TYR A 4 -14.33 6.06 16.15
CA TYR A 4 -15.30 5.83 15.06
C TYR A 4 -16.25 7.01 14.89
N GLN A 5 -16.82 7.54 15.99
CA GLN A 5 -17.65 8.75 15.92
C GLN A 5 -16.88 9.96 15.40
N ALA A 6 -15.59 10.12 15.73
CA ALA A 6 -14.78 11.22 15.19
C ALA A 6 -14.56 11.08 13.67
N VAL A 7 -14.22 9.88 13.19
CA VAL A 7 -14.05 9.62 11.75
C VAL A 7 -15.37 9.75 10.99
N PHE A 8 -16.47 9.21 11.52
CA PHE A 8 -17.80 9.37 10.92
C PHE A 8 -18.28 10.83 10.92
N ASN A 9 -18.03 11.59 11.98
CA ASN A 9 -18.36 13.02 12.01
C ASN A 9 -17.55 13.83 11.00
N ILE A 10 -16.28 13.47 10.75
CA ILE A 10 -15.46 14.07 9.69
C ILE A 10 -16.03 13.72 8.32
N TRP A 11 -16.42 12.45 8.11
CA TRP A 11 -17.04 11.95 6.88
C TRP A 11 -18.37 12.65 6.55
N ASP A 12 -19.20 12.92 7.56
CA ASP A 12 -20.51 13.58 7.39
C ASP A 12 -20.36 15.09 7.10
N THR A 13 -19.27 15.71 7.56
CA THR A 13 -18.99 17.15 7.38
C THR A 13 -18.28 17.52 6.07
N SER A 14 -18.55 16.79 4.98
CA SER A 14 -17.93 16.97 3.66
C SER A 14 -17.98 18.39 3.04
N HIS A 15 -18.45 19.42 3.74
CA HIS A 15 -18.43 20.82 3.29
C HIS A 15 -17.65 21.81 4.18
N HIS A 16 -17.03 21.40 5.30
CA HIS A 16 -16.15 22.30 6.06
C HIS A 16 -15.01 21.53 6.76
N VAL A 17 -13.91 21.33 6.03
CA VAL A 17 -12.63 20.97 6.63
C VAL A 17 -12.21 22.10 7.56
N LYS A 18 -12.30 21.88 8.88
CA LYS A 18 -11.79 22.81 9.89
C LYS A 18 -10.28 22.97 9.73
N SER A 19 -9.79 24.19 9.94
CA SER A 19 -8.38 24.53 9.73
C SER A 19 -7.45 23.67 10.62
N PRO A 20 -6.21 23.40 10.17
CA PRO A 20 -5.25 22.49 10.84
C PRO A 20 -4.93 22.82 12.31
N ASN A 21 -5.24 24.03 12.77
CA ASN A 21 -4.95 24.50 14.12
C ASN A 21 -5.91 23.98 15.21
N GLU A 22 -6.98 23.28 14.83
CA GLU A 22 -7.94 22.69 15.78
C GLU A 22 -7.81 21.15 15.89
N VAL A 23 -6.72 20.58 15.34
CA VAL A 23 -6.42 19.15 15.46
C VAL A 23 -5.70 18.87 16.78
N ASP A 24 -6.39 18.18 17.68
CA ASP A 24 -5.88 17.84 19.02
C ASP A 24 -4.86 16.68 18.96
N LEU A 25 -3.63 17.00 18.51
CA LEU A 25 -2.47 16.11 18.43
C LEU A 25 -2.19 15.36 19.75
N ALA A 26 -2.59 15.92 20.89
CA ALA A 26 -2.43 15.30 22.21
C ALA A 26 -3.34 14.06 22.37
N LYS A 27 -4.52 14.03 21.75
CA LYS A 27 -5.39 12.84 21.74
C LYS A 27 -4.78 11.71 20.92
N GLY A 28 -4.19 12.03 19.77
CA GLY A 28 -3.50 11.05 18.93
C GLY A 28 -2.31 10.39 19.63
N SER A 29 -1.44 11.20 20.27
CA SER A 29 -0.27 10.69 21.00
C SER A 29 -0.67 9.85 22.22
N HIS A 30 -1.71 10.26 22.96
CA HIS A 30 -2.23 9.50 24.09
C HIS A 30 -2.83 8.16 23.67
N CYS A 31 -3.54 8.09 22.54
CA CYS A 31 -4.02 6.83 21.96
C CYS A 31 -2.87 5.88 21.59
N LEU A 32 -1.80 6.39 20.97
CA LEU A 32 -0.60 5.60 20.66
C LEU A 32 0.10 5.09 21.92
N GLN A 33 0.22 5.93 22.95
CA GLN A 33 0.84 5.55 24.22
C GLN A 33 0.05 4.48 24.97
N ARG A 34 -1.29 4.52 24.91
CA ARG A 34 -2.16 3.47 25.45
C ARG A 34 -2.09 2.18 24.66
N LEU A 35 -2.02 2.25 23.33
CA LEU A 35 -1.80 1.05 22.51
C LEU A 35 -0.52 0.34 22.92
N ARG A 36 0.58 1.08 23.03
CA ARG A 36 1.88 0.56 23.45
C ARG A 36 1.81 -0.09 24.84
N SER A 37 1.25 0.60 25.84
CA SER A 37 1.19 0.07 27.20
C SER A 37 0.26 -1.14 27.35
N THR A 38 -0.83 -1.21 26.58
CA THR A 38 -1.70 -2.39 26.58
C THR A 38 -1.05 -3.60 25.89
N ALA A 39 -0.26 -3.36 24.84
CA ALA A 39 0.49 -4.41 24.15
C ALA A 39 1.57 -5.00 25.06
N ASP A 40 2.27 -4.15 25.82
CA ASP A 40 3.30 -4.55 26.79
C ASP A 40 2.70 -5.30 27.99
N SER A 41 1.54 -4.85 28.49
CA SER A 41 0.85 -5.49 29.62
C SER A 41 0.26 -6.86 29.27
N ALA A 42 -0.13 -7.10 28.01
CA ALA A 42 -0.61 -8.41 27.57
C ALA A 42 0.52 -9.45 27.49
N CYS A 43 1.75 -9.03 27.18
CA CYS A 43 2.93 -9.90 27.14
C CYS A 43 3.40 -10.35 28.54
N LEU A 44 3.17 -9.54 29.58
CA LEU A 44 3.62 -9.83 30.95
C LEU A 44 2.75 -10.86 31.70
N ASN A 45 1.54 -11.14 31.21
CA ASN A 45 0.58 -12.02 31.90
C ASN A 45 0.64 -13.50 31.48
N GLY A 46 1.69 -13.93 30.79
CA GLY A 46 2.07 -15.35 30.68
C GLY A 46 1.03 -16.29 30.06
N THR A 47 0.05 -15.79 29.31
CA THR A 47 -0.88 -16.65 28.57
C THR A 47 -0.31 -16.91 27.19
N GLU A 48 -0.07 -18.19 26.91
CA GLU A 48 0.34 -18.72 25.60
C GLU A 48 -0.49 -18.11 24.47
N GLY A 49 0.16 -17.41 23.54
CA GLY A 49 -0.44 -16.83 22.35
C GLY A 49 -1.26 -15.56 22.60
N ARG A 50 -0.84 -14.45 21.99
CA ARG A 50 -1.66 -13.24 21.93
C ARG A 50 -3.00 -13.60 21.24
N SER A 51 -4.11 -13.51 21.98
CA SER A 51 -5.44 -13.89 21.49
C SER A 51 -5.71 -13.26 20.11
N PRO A 52 -6.17 -14.04 19.10
CA PRO A 52 -6.48 -13.51 17.78
C PRO A 52 -7.44 -12.31 17.83
N LEU A 53 -8.39 -12.31 18.76
CA LEU A 53 -9.32 -11.19 18.95
C LEU A 53 -8.61 -9.91 19.40
N TYR A 54 -7.58 -10.03 20.24
CA TYR A 54 -6.77 -8.89 20.66
C TYR A 54 -5.93 -8.35 19.51
N ALA A 55 -5.29 -9.23 18.74
CA ALA A 55 -4.53 -8.84 17.55
C ALA A 55 -5.44 -8.17 16.49
N ALA A 56 -6.65 -8.70 16.26
CA ALA A 56 -7.65 -8.08 15.39
C ALA A 56 -8.05 -6.68 15.87
N ALA A 57 -8.30 -6.51 17.18
CA ALA A 57 -8.60 -5.20 17.75
C ALA A 57 -7.44 -4.21 17.57
N LEU A 58 -6.20 -4.68 17.75
CA LEU A 58 -5.01 -3.86 17.56
C LEU A 58 -4.86 -3.39 16.11
N LEU A 59 -5.00 -4.30 15.15
CA LEU A 59 -4.98 -3.97 13.72
C LEU A 59 -6.09 -2.98 13.36
N MET A 60 -7.30 -3.20 13.87
CA MET A 60 -8.43 -2.30 13.66
C MET A 60 -8.14 -0.89 14.19
N VAL A 61 -7.61 -0.75 15.41
CA VAL A 61 -7.26 0.57 15.95
C VAL A 61 -6.11 1.21 15.14
N GLY A 62 -5.13 0.42 14.69
CA GLY A 62 -4.06 0.90 13.83
C GLY A 62 -4.58 1.49 12.51
N GLN A 63 -5.55 0.82 11.87
CA GLN A 63 -6.21 1.36 10.67
C GLN A 63 -6.95 2.67 10.96
N VAL A 64 -7.69 2.76 12.07
CA VAL A 64 -8.40 3.99 12.45
C VAL A 64 -7.43 5.14 12.70
N LEU A 65 -6.28 4.87 13.34
CA LEU A 65 -5.25 5.87 13.57
C LEU A 65 -4.55 6.30 12.28
N LEU A 66 -4.31 5.38 11.36
CA LEU A 66 -3.77 5.69 10.03
C LEU A 66 -4.72 6.66 9.30
N VAL A 67 -6.01 6.30 9.21
CA VAL A 67 -7.02 7.13 8.54
C VAL A 67 -7.09 8.51 9.19
N TYR A 68 -7.15 8.57 10.53
CA TYR A 68 -7.14 9.84 11.25
C TYR A 68 -5.88 10.67 10.97
N HIS A 69 -4.70 10.05 10.93
CA HIS A 69 -3.46 10.75 10.62
C HIS A 69 -3.46 11.30 9.20
N MET A 70 -3.85 10.48 8.20
CA MET A 70 -3.94 10.92 6.81
C MET A 70 -4.88 12.13 6.65
N PHE A 71 -6.03 12.13 7.32
CA PHE A 71 -6.97 13.26 7.29
C PHE A 71 -6.45 14.52 7.98
N THR A 72 -5.56 14.39 8.96
CA THR A 72 -5.13 15.53 9.79
C THR A 72 -3.81 16.15 9.33
N THR A 73 -2.87 15.35 8.86
CA THR A 73 -1.52 15.81 8.53
C THR A 73 -1.17 15.66 7.05
N CYS A 74 -1.97 14.92 6.26
CA CYS A 74 -1.66 14.58 4.86
C CYS A 74 -0.27 13.93 4.68
N THR A 75 0.28 13.31 5.73
CA THR A 75 1.57 12.61 5.71
C THR A 75 1.39 11.12 5.89
N SER A 76 2.36 10.34 5.41
CA SER A 76 2.39 8.89 5.62
C SER A 76 2.52 8.56 7.10
N ALA A 77 1.61 7.72 7.61
CA ALA A 77 1.63 7.17 8.98
C ALA A 77 2.16 5.72 8.99
N HIS A 78 3.05 5.39 8.05
CA HIS A 78 3.55 4.02 7.84
C HIS A 78 4.06 3.35 9.13
N ALA A 79 4.74 4.10 10.00
CA ALA A 79 5.21 3.60 11.30
C ALA A 79 4.09 3.11 12.23
N ILE A 80 2.88 3.68 12.16
CA ILE A 80 1.71 3.20 12.93
C ILE A 80 1.33 1.80 12.47
N ILE A 81 1.27 1.60 11.14
CA ILE A 81 0.92 0.32 10.53
C ILE A 81 1.98 -0.73 10.80
N GLN A 82 3.27 -0.41 10.59
CA GLN A 82 4.36 -1.31 10.92
C GLN A 82 4.34 -1.73 12.38
N HIS A 83 4.07 -0.79 13.30
CA HIS A 83 3.98 -1.11 14.72
C HIS A 83 2.86 -2.11 15.03
N VAL A 84 1.64 -1.88 14.54
CA VAL A 84 0.52 -2.79 14.82
C VAL A 84 0.69 -4.14 14.12
N LEU A 85 1.30 -4.18 12.93
CA LEU A 85 1.61 -5.41 12.21
C LEU A 85 2.65 -6.24 12.95
N LEU A 86 3.73 -5.61 13.44
CA LEU A 86 4.77 -6.29 14.21
C LEU A 86 4.19 -6.94 15.48
N GLN A 87 3.24 -6.25 16.11
CA GLN A 87 2.54 -6.76 17.28
C GLN A 87 1.52 -7.88 16.92
N ALA A 88 0.98 -7.89 15.70
CA ALA A 88 0.03 -8.91 15.26
C ALA A 88 0.68 -10.09 14.53
N GLU A 89 1.99 -10.05 14.26
CA GLU A 89 2.71 -11.00 13.39
C GLU A 89 2.48 -12.46 13.78
N GLU A 90 2.66 -12.82 15.05
CA GLU A 90 2.47 -14.19 15.54
C GLU A 90 1.02 -14.68 15.43
N ALA A 91 0.05 -13.77 15.61
CA ALA A 91 -1.37 -14.09 15.53
C ALA A 91 -1.90 -14.07 14.09
N TYR A 92 -1.11 -13.59 13.13
CA TYR A 92 -1.54 -13.37 11.75
C TYR A 92 -2.09 -14.63 11.05
N PRO A 93 -1.47 -15.82 11.17
CA PRO A 93 -2.04 -17.03 10.56
C PRO A 93 -3.42 -17.38 11.11
N ALA A 94 -3.64 -17.19 12.42
CA ALA A 94 -4.92 -17.46 13.07
C ALA A 94 -6.00 -16.42 12.71
N LEU A 95 -5.58 -15.19 12.41
CA LEU A 95 -6.45 -14.14 11.88
C LEU A 95 -6.86 -14.44 10.43
N LEU A 96 -5.91 -14.81 9.58
CA LEU A 96 -6.14 -15.11 8.17
C LEU A 96 -7.05 -16.34 7.96
N ALA A 97 -7.03 -17.28 8.90
CA ALA A 97 -7.92 -18.44 8.92
C ALA A 97 -9.40 -18.07 9.13
N GLN A 98 -9.71 -16.83 9.50
CA GLN A 98 -11.08 -16.36 9.77
C GLN A 98 -11.52 -15.36 8.70
N PRO A 99 -12.29 -15.78 7.67
CA PRO A 99 -12.72 -14.90 6.57
C PRO A 99 -13.45 -13.62 7.03
N ALA A 100 -14.19 -13.70 8.14
CA ALA A 100 -14.89 -12.55 8.71
C ALA A 100 -13.95 -11.41 9.17
N LEU A 101 -12.66 -11.71 9.37
CA LEU A 101 -11.64 -10.75 9.80
C LEU A 101 -10.76 -10.27 8.64
N ASP A 102 -11.01 -10.70 7.39
CA ASP A 102 -10.19 -10.33 6.23
C ASP A 102 -10.01 -8.82 6.07
N PRO A 103 -11.06 -7.97 6.19
CA PRO A 103 -10.90 -6.53 6.06
C PRO A 103 -10.00 -5.91 7.13
N ILE A 104 -9.91 -6.54 8.31
CA ILE A 104 -9.09 -6.08 9.42
C ILE A 104 -7.65 -6.59 9.27
N THR A 105 -7.50 -7.80 8.72
CA THR A 105 -6.23 -8.53 8.65
C THR A 105 -5.43 -8.18 7.41
N ILE A 106 -6.09 -8.07 6.25
CA ILE A 106 -5.45 -7.93 4.94
C ILE A 106 -5.12 -6.46 4.63
N THR A 107 -6.05 -5.54 4.92
CA THR A 107 -5.90 -4.11 4.64
C THR A 107 -4.56 -3.53 5.16
N PRO A 108 -4.12 -3.78 6.41
CA PRO A 108 -2.85 -3.23 6.90
C PRO A 108 -1.64 -3.80 6.17
N VAL A 109 -1.70 -5.06 5.73
CA VAL A 109 -0.60 -5.73 5.03
C VAL A 109 -0.41 -5.17 3.63
N ILE A 110 -1.49 -4.89 2.89
CA ILE A 110 -1.36 -4.25 1.58
C ILE A 110 -0.83 -2.82 1.73
N ILE A 111 -1.31 -2.06 2.72
CA ILE A 111 -0.83 -0.70 2.98
C ILE A 111 0.67 -0.69 3.28
N ASP A 112 1.11 -1.57 4.19
CA ASP A 112 2.53 -1.75 4.50
C ASP A 112 3.34 -2.15 3.26
N THR A 113 2.83 -3.07 2.44
CA THR A 113 3.52 -3.53 1.23
C THR A 113 3.69 -2.39 0.22
N VAL A 114 2.65 -1.59 -0.02
CA VAL A 114 2.71 -0.45 -0.97
C VAL A 114 3.68 0.62 -0.46
N GLU A 115 3.63 0.97 0.82
CA GLU A 115 4.57 1.91 1.44
C GLU A 115 6.02 1.38 1.39
N CYS A 116 6.22 0.09 1.65
CA CYS A 116 7.53 -0.55 1.55
C CYS A 116 8.09 -0.57 0.12
N LEU A 117 7.25 -0.80 -0.90
CA LEU A 117 7.69 -0.70 -2.31
C LEU A 117 8.23 0.69 -2.62
N VAL A 118 7.50 1.70 -2.15
CA VAL A 118 7.80 3.12 -2.35
C VAL A 118 9.06 3.56 -1.58
N ARG A 119 9.25 3.06 -0.36
CA ARG A 119 10.42 3.41 0.48
C ARG A 119 11.63 2.51 0.24
N ARG A 120 11.44 1.43 -0.55
CA ARG A 120 12.40 0.33 -0.72
C ARG A 120 12.78 -0.30 0.63
N GLU A 121 11.76 -0.55 1.44
CA GLU A 121 11.84 -1.23 2.74
C GLU A 121 11.24 -2.65 2.64
N CYS A 122 11.42 -3.46 3.69
CA CYS A 122 10.82 -4.79 3.77
C CYS A 122 9.48 -4.75 4.52
N PRO A 123 8.42 -5.38 3.99
CA PRO A 123 7.15 -5.54 4.69
C PRO A 123 7.33 -6.32 5.99
N ILE A 124 6.52 -6.03 7.00
CA ILE A 124 6.59 -6.69 8.30
C ILE A 124 6.05 -8.13 8.19
N ILE A 125 4.83 -8.28 7.69
CA ILE A 125 4.18 -9.59 7.59
C ILE A 125 4.43 -10.19 6.21
N HIS A 126 5.01 -11.39 6.19
CA HIS A 126 5.23 -12.15 4.97
C HIS A 126 4.04 -13.08 4.70
N VAL A 127 3.22 -12.74 3.71
CA VAL A 127 2.02 -13.50 3.43
C VAL A 127 2.35 -14.77 2.67
N LYS A 128 1.83 -15.89 3.18
CA LYS A 128 1.86 -17.18 2.49
C LYS A 128 0.59 -17.33 1.65
N GLN A 129 0.62 -18.23 0.68
CA GLN A 129 -0.59 -18.63 -0.03
C GLN A 129 -1.64 -19.12 0.98
N ALA A 130 -2.86 -18.65 0.81
CA ALA A 130 -4.00 -19.09 1.60
C ALA A 130 -4.64 -20.32 0.93
N ASP A 131 -5.17 -21.24 1.73
CA ASP A 131 -5.86 -22.44 1.25
C ASP A 131 -7.28 -22.17 0.71
N ARG A 132 -7.64 -20.90 0.53
CA ARG A 132 -8.95 -20.45 0.05
C ARG A 132 -8.82 -19.27 -0.91
N PHE A 133 -9.84 -19.06 -1.72
CA PHE A 133 -9.98 -17.82 -2.48
C PHE A 133 -10.22 -16.65 -1.53
N ILE A 134 -9.46 -15.58 -1.73
CA ILE A 134 -9.59 -14.35 -0.96
C ILE A 134 -9.97 -13.25 -1.94
N VAL A 135 -11.17 -12.71 -1.73
CA VAL A 135 -11.65 -11.49 -2.36
C VAL A 135 -11.96 -10.53 -1.23
N ASP A 136 -11.13 -9.51 -1.06
CA ASP A 136 -11.26 -8.54 0.02
C ASP A 136 -11.50 -7.15 -0.56
N ARG A 137 -12.21 -6.30 0.18
CA ARG A 137 -12.58 -4.95 -0.26
C ARG A 137 -11.37 -4.05 -0.57
N SER A 138 -10.22 -4.27 0.08
CA SER A 138 -9.03 -3.41 -0.06
C SER A 138 -8.15 -3.85 -1.23
N ILE A 139 -8.09 -5.15 -1.52
CA ILE A 139 -7.20 -5.71 -2.54
C ILE A 139 -7.94 -6.35 -3.73
N GLY A 140 -9.26 -6.44 -3.70
CA GLY A 140 -10.05 -7.13 -4.72
C GLY A 140 -9.54 -8.54 -4.99
N LEU A 141 -9.16 -8.80 -6.25
CA LEU A 141 -8.57 -10.06 -6.71
C LEU A 141 -7.03 -10.10 -6.63
N CYS A 142 -6.39 -9.09 -6.03
CA CYS A 142 -4.93 -8.95 -5.97
C CYS A 142 -4.27 -9.79 -4.86
N TRP A 143 -5.00 -10.66 -4.17
CA TRP A 143 -4.42 -11.48 -3.09
C TRP A 143 -3.22 -12.31 -3.55
N THR A 144 -3.31 -12.95 -4.72
CA THR A 144 -2.20 -13.76 -5.26
C THR A 144 -1.07 -12.91 -5.86
N LEU A 145 -1.32 -11.63 -6.12
CA LEU A 145 -0.28 -10.66 -6.51
C LEU A 145 0.53 -10.19 -5.30
N LEU A 146 -0.10 -10.10 -4.12
CA LEU A 146 0.52 -9.56 -2.91
C LEU A 146 1.86 -10.25 -2.54
N PRO A 147 2.01 -11.59 -2.54
CA PRO A 147 3.31 -12.23 -2.32
C PRO A 147 4.38 -11.84 -3.36
N LEU A 148 4.00 -11.57 -4.61
CA LEU A 148 4.92 -11.08 -5.64
C LEU A 148 5.35 -9.63 -5.37
N LEU A 149 4.44 -8.79 -4.90
CA LEU A 149 4.77 -7.42 -4.48
C LEU A 149 5.71 -7.42 -3.28
N GLN A 150 5.49 -8.31 -2.30
CA GLN A 150 6.40 -8.46 -1.15
C GLN A 150 7.78 -8.96 -1.58
N GLN A 151 7.85 -9.91 -2.51
CA GLN A 151 9.12 -10.33 -3.10
C GLN A 151 9.83 -9.15 -3.78
N LEU A 152 9.10 -8.31 -4.50
CA LEU A 152 9.63 -7.11 -5.13
C LEU A 152 10.16 -6.09 -4.09
N CYS A 153 9.48 -5.90 -2.95
CA CYS A 153 9.99 -5.08 -1.85
C CYS A 153 11.36 -5.57 -1.37
N ILE A 154 11.47 -6.87 -1.08
CA ILE A 154 12.71 -7.49 -0.58
C ILE A 154 13.83 -7.33 -1.60
N THR A 155 13.60 -7.68 -2.87
CA THR A 155 14.59 -7.52 -3.94
C THR A 155 15.02 -6.06 -4.12
N SER A 156 14.07 -5.13 -4.05
CA SER A 156 14.34 -3.69 -4.12
C SER A 156 15.20 -3.22 -2.95
N HIS A 157 14.90 -3.66 -1.72
CA HIS A 157 15.63 -3.33 -0.51
C HIS A 157 17.07 -3.87 -0.55
N GLU A 158 17.25 -5.16 -0.88
CA GLU A 158 18.56 -5.78 -1.02
C GLU A 158 19.42 -5.08 -2.08
N SER A 159 18.83 -4.68 -3.20
CA SER A 159 19.51 -3.88 -4.22
C SER A 159 19.97 -2.53 -3.67
N LYS A 160 19.13 -1.82 -2.88
CA LYS A 160 19.48 -0.54 -2.23
C LYS A 160 20.67 -0.72 -1.28
N MET A 161 20.61 -1.76 -0.44
CA MET A 161 21.66 -2.06 0.54
C MET A 161 22.98 -2.44 -0.12
N LYS A 162 22.96 -3.25 -1.19
CA LYS A 162 24.17 -3.58 -1.96
C LYS A 162 24.86 -2.33 -2.48
N THR A 163 24.13 -1.43 -3.12
CA THR A 163 24.69 -0.16 -3.64
C THR A 163 25.34 0.68 -2.54
N MET A 164 24.74 0.74 -1.35
CA MET A 164 25.30 1.46 -0.20
C MET A 164 26.59 0.81 0.32
N CYS A 165 26.65 -0.51 0.43
CA CYS A 165 27.82 -1.23 0.93
C CYS A 165 28.98 -1.28 -0.08
N THR A 166 28.70 -1.35 -1.39
CA THR A 166 29.73 -1.44 -2.45
C THR A 166 30.40 -0.10 -2.79
N ALA A 167 30.01 1.01 -2.17
CA ALA A 167 30.69 2.30 -2.33
C ALA A 167 32.15 2.31 -1.80
N LEU A 168 32.64 1.18 -1.25
CA LEU A 168 33.96 1.01 -0.67
C LEU A 168 34.92 0.08 -1.46
N GLU A 169 34.49 -0.57 -2.55
CA GLU A 169 35.37 -1.48 -3.33
C GLU A 169 35.24 -1.33 -4.86
N PRO A 170 36.33 -1.50 -5.65
CA PRO A 170 36.28 -1.41 -7.11
C PRO A 170 35.58 -2.62 -7.72
N GLN A 171 34.57 -2.37 -8.55
CA GLN A 171 33.71 -3.38 -9.15
C GLN A 171 34.47 -4.35 -10.06
N SER A 172 34.42 -5.64 -9.75
CA SER A 172 34.76 -6.72 -10.67
C SER A 172 33.54 -7.02 -11.55
N ASN A 173 33.67 -6.72 -12.84
CA ASN A 173 32.72 -7.09 -13.89
C ASN A 173 32.57 -8.62 -13.93
N GLY A 174 31.36 -9.12 -13.65
CA GLY A 174 31.05 -10.53 -13.86
C GLY A 174 29.62 -10.89 -13.53
N SER A 175 28.81 -11.14 -14.57
CA SER A 175 27.42 -11.66 -14.54
C SER A 175 26.32 -10.64 -14.22
N VAL A 176 25.84 -9.96 -15.28
CA VAL A 176 24.59 -9.18 -15.30
C VAL A 176 23.39 -10.13 -15.27
N ASN A 177 23.15 -10.77 -14.13
CA ASN A 177 21.82 -11.32 -13.85
C ASN A 177 21.04 -10.23 -13.13
N ASP A 178 20.19 -9.53 -13.87
CA ASP A 178 19.39 -8.45 -13.33
C ASP A 178 18.42 -8.99 -12.26
N ALA A 179 18.58 -8.50 -11.03
CA ALA A 179 17.87 -8.99 -9.85
C ALA A 179 16.34 -8.96 -9.99
N PHE A 180 15.81 -8.13 -10.90
CA PHE A 180 14.38 -7.98 -11.12
C PHE A 180 13.81 -8.85 -12.24
N THR A 181 14.64 -9.56 -13.03
CA THR A 181 14.18 -10.32 -14.22
C THR A 181 13.14 -11.37 -13.87
N ASP A 182 13.39 -12.17 -12.82
CA ASP A 182 12.48 -13.24 -12.43
C ASP A 182 11.15 -12.72 -11.88
N ILE A 183 11.18 -11.68 -11.05
CA ILE A 183 9.95 -11.11 -10.49
C ILE A 183 9.13 -10.37 -11.54
N GLU A 184 9.78 -9.69 -12.49
CA GLU A 184 9.10 -9.07 -13.63
C GLU A 184 8.37 -10.10 -14.48
N ARG A 185 9.03 -11.22 -14.80
CA ARG A 185 8.41 -12.33 -15.55
C ARG A 185 7.19 -12.87 -14.80
N LYS A 186 7.32 -13.18 -13.51
CA LYS A 186 6.19 -13.65 -12.68
C LYS A 186 5.01 -12.67 -12.68
N ILE A 187 5.27 -11.36 -12.57
CA ILE A 187 4.22 -10.33 -12.59
C ILE A 187 3.59 -10.19 -13.99
N LYS A 188 4.37 -10.35 -15.07
CA LYS A 188 3.84 -10.39 -16.44
C LYS A 188 2.99 -11.63 -16.71
N ASP A 189 3.31 -12.76 -16.08
CA ASP A 189 2.57 -14.00 -16.27
C ASP A 189 1.39 -14.10 -15.27
N TRP A 190 1.30 -13.21 -14.29
CA TRP A 190 0.28 -13.25 -13.25
C TRP A 190 -1.10 -12.81 -13.78
N GLU A 191 -2.12 -13.62 -13.51
CA GLU A 191 -3.53 -13.27 -13.72
C GLU A 191 -4.31 -13.40 -12.40
N PRO A 192 -5.35 -12.57 -12.19
CA PRO A 192 -6.17 -12.65 -10.99
C PRO A 192 -6.89 -13.98 -10.91
N LEU A 193 -6.81 -14.62 -9.74
CA LEU A 193 -7.50 -15.88 -9.47
C LEU A 193 -8.88 -15.60 -8.89
N ALA A 194 -9.92 -15.72 -9.72
CA ALA A 194 -11.31 -15.50 -9.30
C ALA A 194 -11.96 -16.78 -8.75
N PRO A 195 -12.79 -16.70 -7.69
CA PRO A 195 -13.64 -17.81 -7.28
C PRO A 195 -14.58 -18.27 -8.42
N PRO A 196 -14.98 -19.55 -8.46
CA PRO A 196 -15.94 -20.04 -9.46
C PRO A 196 -17.27 -19.28 -9.48
N SER A 197 -17.70 -18.78 -8.31
CA SER A 197 -18.92 -18.01 -8.10
C SER A 197 -18.72 -16.49 -8.26
N PHE A 198 -17.56 -16.02 -8.74
CA PHE A 198 -17.22 -14.60 -8.74
C PHE A 198 -18.27 -13.71 -9.46
N PHE A 199 -18.72 -14.12 -10.64
CA PHE A 199 -19.73 -13.35 -11.39
C PHE A 199 -21.17 -13.53 -10.89
N SER A 200 -21.41 -14.45 -9.96
CA SER A 200 -22.71 -14.59 -9.28
C SER A 200 -22.75 -13.87 -7.93
N ASP A 201 -21.61 -13.79 -7.24
CA ASP A 201 -21.52 -13.25 -5.87
C ASP A 201 -21.33 -11.73 -5.85
N PHE A 202 -20.83 -11.15 -6.94
CA PHE A 202 -20.58 -9.71 -7.08
C PHE A 202 -21.40 -9.11 -8.20
N THR A 203 -21.79 -7.85 -8.03
CA THR A 203 -22.43 -7.09 -9.11
C THR A 203 -21.46 -6.92 -10.29
N PRO A 204 -21.97 -6.72 -11.53
CA PRO A 204 -21.10 -6.45 -12.67
C PRO A 204 -20.18 -5.25 -12.47
N LEU A 205 -20.63 -4.25 -11.71
CA LEU A 205 -19.85 -3.07 -11.36
C LEU A 205 -18.69 -3.42 -10.41
N GLU A 206 -18.96 -4.14 -9.33
CA GLU A 206 -17.93 -4.58 -8.38
C GLU A 206 -16.91 -5.51 -9.04
N ALA A 207 -17.39 -6.48 -9.83
CA ALA A 207 -16.52 -7.38 -10.58
C ALA A 207 -15.61 -6.62 -11.55
N SER A 208 -16.16 -5.62 -12.26
CA SER A 208 -15.39 -4.75 -13.15
C SER A 208 -14.36 -3.91 -12.40
N ALA A 209 -14.72 -3.38 -11.22
CA ALA A 209 -13.81 -2.61 -10.37
C ALA A 209 -12.64 -3.46 -9.87
N MET A 210 -12.90 -4.69 -9.41
CA MET A 210 -11.86 -5.61 -8.93
C MET A 210 -10.91 -6.05 -10.04
N LEU A 211 -11.43 -6.28 -11.26
CA LEU A 211 -10.62 -6.59 -12.43
C LEU A 211 -9.76 -5.39 -12.88
N LEU A 212 -10.32 -4.18 -12.84
CA LEU A 212 -9.57 -2.95 -13.07
C LEU A 212 -8.44 -2.80 -12.06
N GLN A 213 -8.75 -2.94 -10.77
CA GLN A 213 -7.77 -2.87 -9.70
C GLN A 213 -6.62 -3.85 -9.95
N ALA A 214 -6.91 -5.11 -10.31
CA ALA A 214 -5.90 -6.10 -10.66
C ALA A 214 -4.98 -5.65 -11.82
N ARG A 215 -5.54 -5.06 -12.88
CA ARG A 215 -4.75 -4.53 -14.01
C ARG A 215 -3.89 -3.34 -13.60
N VAL A 216 -4.44 -2.43 -12.79
CA VAL A 216 -3.72 -1.24 -12.31
C VAL A 216 -2.55 -1.64 -11.40
N TYR A 217 -2.76 -2.51 -10.40
CA TYR A 217 -1.69 -2.96 -9.50
C TYR A 217 -0.59 -3.72 -10.25
N ARG A 218 -0.96 -4.59 -11.20
CA ARG A 218 0.01 -5.30 -12.05
C ARG A 218 0.83 -4.31 -12.89
N THR A 219 0.19 -3.34 -13.52
CA THR A 219 0.87 -2.32 -14.33
C THR A 219 1.76 -1.42 -13.48
N ALA A 220 1.31 -1.02 -12.29
CA ALA A 220 2.09 -0.23 -11.35
C ALA A 220 3.34 -0.98 -10.87
N ALA A 221 3.23 -2.28 -10.60
CA ALA A 221 4.39 -3.10 -10.23
C ALA A 221 5.43 -3.18 -11.36
N LEU A 222 4.99 -3.27 -12.63
CA LEU A 222 5.88 -3.24 -13.79
C LEU A 222 6.54 -1.87 -13.98
N LEU A 223 5.82 -0.78 -13.71
CA LEU A 223 6.39 0.57 -13.68
C LEU A 223 7.46 0.70 -12.58
N ILE A 224 7.18 0.21 -11.37
CA ILE A 224 8.13 0.20 -10.25
C ILE A 224 9.40 -0.55 -10.64
N ILE A 225 9.27 -1.77 -11.19
CA ILE A 225 10.43 -2.55 -11.68
C ILE A 225 11.22 -1.77 -12.73
N HIS A 226 10.54 -1.14 -13.69
CA HIS A 226 11.19 -0.32 -14.70
C HIS A 226 11.97 0.84 -14.07
N ARG A 227 11.40 1.52 -13.07
CA ARG A 227 12.05 2.63 -12.35
C ARG A 227 13.15 2.22 -11.39
N LEU A 228 13.12 0.99 -10.88
CA LEU A 228 14.23 0.42 -10.10
C LEU A 228 15.46 0.15 -10.98
N ARG A 229 15.26 -0.16 -12.27
CA ARG A 229 16.35 -0.36 -13.23
C ARG A 229 16.81 0.92 -13.92
N ASN A 230 15.92 1.91 -14.08
CA ASN A 230 16.17 3.09 -14.88
C ASN A 230 15.93 4.38 -14.05
N PRO A 231 17.00 5.13 -13.73
CA PRO A 231 16.88 6.46 -13.12
C PRO A 231 16.02 7.42 -13.94
N LEU A 232 15.65 8.55 -13.35
CA LEU A 232 14.91 9.59 -14.07
C LEU A 232 15.75 10.15 -15.24
N GLY A 233 15.10 10.38 -16.39
CA GLY A 233 15.76 10.76 -17.64
C GLY A 233 16.29 9.58 -18.45
N VAL A 234 16.21 8.34 -17.95
CA VAL A 234 16.65 7.13 -18.66
C VAL A 234 15.44 6.26 -18.99
N ASN A 235 15.26 5.94 -20.29
CA ASN A 235 14.14 5.13 -20.79
C ASN A 235 12.77 5.60 -20.26
N ASP A 236 12.58 6.92 -20.20
CA ASP A 236 11.38 7.55 -19.65
C ASP A 236 10.14 7.27 -20.50
N GLU A 237 10.30 6.99 -21.80
CA GLU A 237 9.20 6.66 -22.70
C GLU A 237 8.43 5.41 -22.25
N LYS A 238 9.13 4.37 -21.80
CA LYS A 238 8.49 3.14 -21.31
C LYS A 238 7.82 3.35 -19.95
N ALA A 239 8.42 4.18 -19.09
CA ALA A 239 7.82 4.53 -17.82
C ALA A 239 6.53 5.35 -18.01
N ARG A 240 6.56 6.33 -18.93
CA ARG A 240 5.40 7.13 -19.31
C ARG A 240 4.30 6.25 -19.89
N TRP A 241 4.65 5.30 -20.75
CA TRP A 241 3.69 4.34 -21.31
C TRP A 241 2.93 3.56 -20.22
N TYR A 242 3.61 3.05 -19.17
CA TYR A 242 2.92 2.39 -18.06
C TYR A 242 2.02 3.35 -17.27
N ALA A 243 2.46 4.57 -17.02
CA ALA A 243 1.67 5.59 -16.32
C ALA A 243 0.41 5.98 -17.11
N ASP A 244 0.56 6.22 -18.41
CA ASP A 244 -0.54 6.54 -19.32
C ASP A 244 -1.54 5.38 -19.39
N LEU A 245 -1.06 4.13 -19.38
CA LEU A 245 -1.92 2.95 -19.35
C LEU A 245 -2.75 2.86 -18.06
N ILE A 246 -2.14 3.10 -16.89
CA ILE A 246 -2.86 3.17 -15.61
C ILE A 246 -3.92 4.27 -15.65
N HIS A 247 -3.54 5.46 -16.13
CA HIS A 247 -4.45 6.59 -16.23
C HIS A 247 -5.63 6.31 -17.16
N ALA A 248 -5.37 5.75 -18.35
CA ALA A 248 -6.41 5.41 -19.32
C ALA A 248 -7.40 4.36 -18.81
N GLU A 249 -6.92 3.34 -18.10
CA GLU A 249 -7.76 2.31 -17.47
C GLU A 249 -8.69 2.91 -16.40
N LEU A 250 -8.14 3.76 -15.52
CA LEU A 250 -8.92 4.46 -14.50
C LEU A 250 -9.95 5.41 -15.13
N ALA A 251 -9.53 6.27 -16.06
CA ALA A 251 -10.39 7.25 -16.72
C ALA A 251 -11.55 6.58 -17.48
N SER A 252 -11.27 5.47 -18.18
CA SER A 252 -12.29 4.72 -18.91
C SER A 252 -13.34 4.13 -17.98
N PHE A 253 -12.92 3.59 -16.82
CA PHE A 253 -13.86 3.05 -15.84
C PHE A 253 -14.72 4.14 -15.20
N ILE A 254 -14.14 5.29 -14.86
CA ILE A 254 -14.87 6.44 -14.32
C ILE A 254 -15.90 6.95 -15.34
N ALA A 255 -15.51 7.12 -16.59
CA ALA A 255 -16.42 7.57 -17.65
C ALA A 255 -17.59 6.59 -17.88
N ALA A 256 -17.37 5.28 -17.68
CA ALA A 256 -18.38 4.25 -17.80
C ALA A 256 -19.32 4.13 -16.59
N THR A 257 -18.95 4.70 -15.43
CA THR A 257 -19.71 4.58 -14.18
C THR A 257 -20.49 5.87 -13.90
N SER A 258 -21.82 5.80 -13.85
CA SER A 258 -22.68 6.97 -13.66
C SER A 258 -22.42 7.67 -12.31
N SER A 259 -22.52 9.02 -12.30
CA SER A 259 -22.21 9.91 -11.17
C SER A 259 -22.79 9.53 -9.79
N ALA A 260 -23.92 8.82 -9.73
CA ALA A 260 -24.57 8.44 -8.47
C ALA A 260 -23.90 7.30 -7.70
N HIS A 261 -23.07 6.47 -8.34
CA HIS A 261 -22.35 5.36 -7.70
C HIS A 261 -20.91 5.71 -7.30
N LEU A 262 -20.46 6.93 -7.62
CA LEU A 262 -19.07 7.36 -7.43
C LEU A 262 -18.73 7.75 -5.99
N SER A 263 -19.68 7.91 -5.07
CA SER A 263 -19.38 8.39 -3.70
C SER A 263 -18.58 7.40 -2.84
N ALA A 264 -18.66 6.09 -3.15
CA ALA A 264 -17.83 5.07 -2.50
C ALA A 264 -16.45 4.89 -3.17
N PHE A 265 -16.30 5.41 -4.40
CA PHE A 265 -15.08 5.29 -5.22
C PHE A 265 -14.41 6.65 -5.47
N SER A 266 -14.93 7.75 -4.91
CA SER A 266 -14.47 9.12 -5.18
C SER A 266 -13.07 9.40 -4.65
N SER A 267 -12.60 8.62 -3.68
CA SER A 267 -11.20 8.59 -3.26
C SER A 267 -10.27 8.24 -4.44
N ASN A 268 -10.70 7.35 -5.35
CA ASN A 268 -9.92 6.96 -6.53
C ASN A 268 -9.74 8.04 -7.59
N LEU A 269 -10.62 9.06 -7.64
CA LEU A 269 -10.47 10.19 -8.56
C LEU A 269 -9.32 11.11 -8.13
N GLN A 270 -9.24 11.39 -6.83
CA GLN A 270 -8.17 12.18 -6.24
C GLN A 270 -6.80 11.48 -6.41
N TYR A 271 -6.77 10.14 -6.40
CA TYR A 271 -5.53 9.37 -6.58
C TYR A 271 -4.98 9.42 -8.00
N GLY A 272 -5.83 9.42 -9.03
CA GLY A 272 -5.41 9.61 -10.41
C GLY A 272 -4.74 10.98 -10.61
N GLU A 273 -5.34 12.03 -10.04
CA GLU A 273 -4.79 13.38 -10.07
C GLU A 273 -3.52 13.52 -9.23
N ASP A 274 -3.48 12.91 -8.05
CA ASP A 274 -2.31 12.97 -7.17
C ASP A 274 -1.12 12.17 -7.75
N LEU A 275 -1.37 11.03 -8.40
CA LEU A 275 -0.36 10.25 -9.11
C LEU A 275 0.19 11.04 -10.30
N GLN A 276 -0.68 11.68 -11.08
CA GLN A 276 -0.26 12.54 -12.18
C GLN A 276 0.59 13.70 -11.67
N ARG A 277 0.13 14.39 -10.61
CA ARG A 277 0.88 15.47 -9.96
C ARG A 277 2.23 15.00 -9.43
N PHE A 278 2.30 13.80 -8.84
CA PHE A 278 3.56 13.21 -8.41
C PHE A 278 4.50 13.01 -9.61
N ILE A 279 3.99 12.43 -10.70
CA ILE A 279 4.77 12.19 -11.93
C ILE A 279 5.29 13.51 -12.51
N ASP A 280 4.44 14.53 -12.58
CA ASP A 280 4.80 15.86 -13.07
C ASP A 280 5.91 16.49 -12.20
N ASN A 281 5.81 16.35 -10.89
CA ASN A 281 6.83 16.84 -9.96
C ASN A 281 8.15 16.06 -10.08
N ALA A 282 8.10 14.74 -10.27
CA ALA A 282 9.29 13.93 -10.50
C ALA A 282 9.99 14.31 -11.81
N TRP A 283 9.23 14.63 -12.85
CA TRP A 283 9.76 15.14 -14.11
C TRP A 283 10.32 16.54 -14.00
N ALA A 284 9.68 17.44 -13.25
CA ALA A 284 10.21 18.77 -12.95
C ALA A 284 11.56 18.67 -12.22
N ALA A 285 11.66 17.79 -11.21
CA ALA A 285 12.90 17.54 -10.49
C ALA A 285 14.02 17.01 -11.41
N SER A 286 13.67 16.14 -12.37
CA SER A 286 14.63 15.65 -13.38
C SER A 286 15.09 16.77 -14.32
N ALA A 287 14.18 17.66 -14.75
CA ALA A 287 14.50 18.82 -15.58
C ALA A 287 15.45 19.80 -14.87
N ASP A 288 15.34 19.90 -13.53
CA ASP A 288 16.24 20.67 -12.66
C ASP A 288 17.58 19.97 -12.38
N GLY A 289 17.88 18.86 -13.07
CA GLY A 289 19.17 18.19 -13.03
C GLY A 289 19.30 17.07 -11.99
N PHE A 290 18.20 16.62 -11.39
CA PHE A 290 18.21 15.45 -10.51
C PHE A 290 18.49 14.16 -11.30
N LYS A 291 19.49 13.39 -10.85
CA LYS A 291 19.97 12.15 -11.50
C LYS A 291 19.64 10.86 -10.72
N GLY A 292 18.75 10.94 -9.73
CA GLY A 292 18.34 9.79 -8.92
C GLY A 292 17.15 9.03 -9.50
N THR A 293 16.72 8.00 -8.79
CA THR A 293 15.46 7.28 -9.03
C THR A 293 14.28 8.05 -8.45
N TRP A 294 13.05 7.69 -8.84
CA TRP A 294 11.83 8.16 -8.17
C TRP A 294 11.94 7.97 -6.66
N PHE A 295 12.38 6.79 -6.20
CA PHE A 295 12.44 6.44 -4.78
C PHE A 295 13.34 7.37 -3.97
N ASP A 296 14.39 7.90 -4.58
CA ASP A 296 15.30 8.86 -3.93
C ASP A 296 14.65 10.23 -3.69
N LEU A 297 13.54 10.55 -4.38
CA LEU A 297 12.73 11.74 -4.08
C LEU A 297 11.87 11.53 -2.83
N VAL A 298 11.39 10.31 -2.60
CA VAL A 298 10.58 9.94 -1.42
C VAL A 298 11.41 10.11 -0.15
N ASP A 299 12.66 9.65 -0.18
CA ASP A 299 13.64 9.84 0.91
C ASP A 299 13.96 11.33 1.17
N LYS A 300 13.65 12.23 0.21
CA LYS A 300 13.79 13.70 0.33
C LYS A 300 12.48 14.41 0.71
N ASN A 301 11.53 13.70 1.32
CA ASN A 301 10.21 14.20 1.76
C ASN A 301 9.23 14.57 0.63
N PHE A 302 9.37 14.00 -0.57
CA PHE A 302 8.27 14.05 -1.54
C PHE A 302 7.15 13.10 -1.09
N THR A 303 5.98 13.64 -0.77
CA THR A 303 4.82 12.85 -0.37
C THR A 303 4.26 12.10 -1.57
N ILE A 304 4.09 10.79 -1.42
CA ILE A 304 3.35 9.98 -2.38
C ILE A 304 1.91 9.87 -1.87
N PRO A 305 0.90 10.10 -2.74
CA PRO A 305 -0.47 9.79 -2.39
C PRO A 305 -0.60 8.29 -2.07
N VAL A 306 -0.99 7.97 -0.84
CA VAL A 306 -1.23 6.59 -0.44
C VAL A 306 -2.56 6.14 -1.04
N MET A 307 -2.53 5.07 -1.85
CA MET A 307 -3.72 4.42 -2.40
C MET A 307 -4.38 3.56 -1.32
N ILE A 308 -5.47 4.04 -0.70
CA ILE A 308 -6.34 3.26 0.21
C ILE A 308 -7.80 3.51 -0.14
#